data_AF-A0A4R0L712-F1
#
_entry.id   AF-A0A4R0L712-F1
#
_cell.length_a   1.000
_cell.length_b   1.000
_cell.length_c   1.000
_cell.angle_alpha   90.00
_cell.angle_beta   90.00
_cell.angle_gamma   90.00
#
_symmetry.space_group_name_H-M   'P 1'
#
loop_
_entity.id
_entity.type
_entity.pdbx_description
1 polymer ?
#
loop_
_entity_poly.entity_id
_entity_poly.type
_entity_poly.pdbx_seq_one_letter_code
_entity_poly.pdbx_strand_id
1 'polypeptide(L)'
;MRSLGKVLLVLVACLVELALFAGGAVLAFSGFADQNAARYDYKVGFKHPGDDCGNNELSVDVTTGDPLQCLSSGSGSLPGFSDEQQSEVVGLSKQLGEGGLTGAEQDQVQKRVDRIADSLPPDRRPQHPWLWGWKLGVLGLLAVLTALVAAGLVIDPD
;
A
#
# COMPACT_ATOMS: atom_id res chain seq x y z
N MET A 1 -16.54 16.33 47.72
CA MET A 1 -15.94 17.05 46.58
C MET A 1 -14.57 16.48 46.15
N ARG A 2 -13.64 16.16 47.06
CA ARG A 2 -12.32 15.58 46.71
C ARG A 2 -12.35 14.18 46.05
N SER A 3 -13.32 13.31 46.36
CA SER A 3 -13.40 11.98 45.71
C SER A 3 -13.97 12.04 44.29
N LEU A 4 -14.93 12.94 44.05
CA LEU A 4 -15.60 13.08 42.75
C LEU A 4 -14.64 13.56 41.65
N GLY A 5 -13.72 14.47 41.99
CA GLY A 5 -12.67 14.92 41.06
C GLY A 5 -11.66 13.82 40.69
N LYS A 6 -11.34 12.91 41.63
CA LYS A 6 -10.45 11.77 41.36
C LYS A 6 -11.10 10.75 40.43
N VAL A 7 -12.37 10.42 40.67
CA VAL A 7 -13.13 9.50 39.81
C VAL A 7 -13.24 10.08 38.39
N LEU A 8 -13.52 11.37 38.25
CA LEU A 8 -13.57 12.03 36.94
C LEU A 8 -12.22 11.95 36.20
N LEU A 9 -11.10 12.21 36.89
CA LEU A 9 -9.76 12.13 36.30
C LEU A 9 -9.42 10.71 35.82
N VAL A 10 -9.76 9.68 36.62
CA VAL A 10 -9.53 8.28 36.24
C VAL A 10 -10.35 7.92 35.00
N LEU A 11 -11.62 8.32 34.95
CA LEU A 11 -12.46 8.06 33.77
C LEU A 11 -11.92 8.74 32.51
N VAL A 12 -11.46 9.99 32.61
CA VAL A 12 -10.83 10.69 31.49
C VAL A 12 -9.54 9.98 31.07
N ALA A 13 -8.70 9.54 32.01
CA ALA A 13 -7.48 8.79 31.71
C ALA A 13 -7.79 7.49 30.96
N CYS A 14 -8.76 6.69 31.43
CA CYS A 14 -9.20 5.48 30.74
C CYS A 14 -9.71 5.74 29.32
N LEU A 15 -10.47 6.82 29.11
CA LEU A 15 -10.97 7.18 27.79
C LEU A 15 -9.83 7.59 26.84
N VAL A 16 -8.86 8.35 27.34
CA VAL A 16 -7.67 8.75 26.56
C VAL A 16 -6.84 7.53 26.19
N GLU A 17 -6.60 6.61 27.11
CA GLU A 17 -5.87 5.37 26.84
C GLU A 17 -6.59 4.49 25.82
N LEU A 18 -7.90 4.33 25.94
CA LEU A 18 -8.71 3.57 24.99
C LEU A 18 -8.64 4.18 23.59
N ALA A 19 -8.75 5.51 23.49
CA ALA A 19 -8.65 6.21 22.22
C ALA A 19 -7.24 6.09 21.61
N LEU A 20 -6.19 6.17 22.44
CA LEU A 20 -4.80 6.02 22.01
C LEU A 20 -4.53 4.59 21.49
N PHE A 21 -5.04 3.58 22.20
CA PHE A 21 -4.92 2.18 21.80
C PHE A 21 -5.68 1.90 20.51
N ALA A 22 -6.98 2.21 20.46
CA ALA A 22 -7.81 1.94 19.30
C ALA A 22 -7.34 2.72 18.07
N GLY A 23 -7.07 4.02 18.24
CA GLY A 23 -6.53 4.87 17.18
C GLY A 23 -5.16 4.38 16.71
N GLY A 24 -4.27 4.05 17.64
CA GLY A 24 -2.95 3.48 17.33
C GLY A 24 -3.04 2.18 16.54
N ALA A 25 -3.94 1.27 16.92
CA ALA A 25 -4.13 -0.01 16.23
C ALA A 25 -4.64 0.19 14.80
N VAL A 26 -5.59 1.10 14.58
CA VAL A 26 -6.10 1.43 13.23
C VAL A 26 -4.99 2.04 12.37
N LEU A 27 -4.22 2.98 12.90
CA LEU A 27 -3.10 3.59 12.18
C LEU A 27 -2.01 2.57 11.85
N ALA A 28 -1.70 1.68 12.80
CA ALA A 28 -0.72 0.61 12.61
C ALA A 28 -1.15 -0.31 11.45
N PHE A 29 -2.39 -0.79 11.52
CA PHE A 29 -2.96 -1.68 10.51
C PHE A 29 -3.02 -1.01 9.14
N SER A 30 -3.57 0.21 9.05
CA SER A 30 -3.64 0.98 7.80
C SER A 30 -2.25 1.20 7.21
N GLY A 31 -1.29 1.66 8.01
CA GLY A 31 0.06 1.93 7.51
C GLY A 31 0.78 0.68 7.00
N PHE A 32 0.65 -0.45 7.68
CA PHE A 32 1.24 -1.71 7.19
C PHE A 32 0.49 -2.28 5.98
N ALA A 33 -0.84 -2.15 5.94
CA ALA A 33 -1.64 -2.54 4.79
C ALA A 33 -1.24 -1.74 3.55
N ASP A 34 -1.17 -0.41 3.66
CA ASP A 34 -0.73 0.50 2.60
C ASP A 34 0.68 0.16 2.13
N GLN A 35 1.61 -0.07 3.07
CA GLN A 35 2.99 -0.45 2.75
C GLN A 35 3.09 -1.79 2.02
N ASN A 36 2.19 -2.72 2.32
CA ASN A 36 2.12 -4.00 1.66
C ASN A 36 1.47 -3.89 0.27
N ALA A 37 0.41 -3.09 0.13
CA ALA A 37 -0.22 -2.78 -1.15
C ALA A 37 0.76 -2.12 -2.12
N ALA A 38 1.61 -1.21 -1.61
CA ALA A 38 2.67 -0.52 -2.36
C ALA A 38 3.57 -1.43 -3.21
N ARG A 39 3.72 -2.69 -2.80
CA ARG A 39 4.56 -3.67 -3.50
C ARG A 39 3.96 -4.12 -4.83
N TYR A 40 2.67 -3.86 -5.04
CA TYR A 40 1.90 -4.28 -6.21
C TYR A 40 1.58 -3.13 -7.16
N ASP A 41 1.66 -1.86 -6.71
CA ASP A 41 1.35 -0.66 -7.51
C ASP A 41 2.07 -0.62 -8.87
N TYR A 42 3.30 -1.15 -8.93
CA TYR A 42 4.13 -1.17 -10.14
C TYR A 42 4.47 -2.58 -10.63
N LYS A 43 3.75 -3.61 -10.14
CA LYS A 43 3.93 -4.98 -10.61
C LYS A 43 3.05 -5.25 -11.80
N VAL A 44 3.66 -5.83 -12.84
CA VAL A 44 2.95 -6.29 -14.03
C VAL A 44 2.52 -7.73 -13.81
N GLY A 45 1.21 -7.97 -13.88
CA GLY A 45 0.62 -9.30 -13.83
C GLY A 45 0.62 -9.95 -15.20
N PHE A 46 1.50 -10.91 -15.45
CA PHE A 46 1.47 -11.70 -16.68
C PHE A 46 0.48 -12.88 -16.51
N LYS A 47 -0.62 -12.86 -17.28
CA LYS A 47 -1.79 -13.77 -17.10
C LYS A 47 -2.37 -14.23 -18.44
N HIS A 48 -3.27 -15.20 -18.43
CA HIS A 48 -4.09 -15.54 -19.60
C HIS A 48 -5.46 -14.85 -19.53
N PRO A 49 -6.16 -14.69 -20.67
CA PRO A 49 -7.52 -14.19 -20.68
C PRO A 49 -8.46 -15.06 -19.83
N GLY A 50 -9.18 -14.42 -18.91
CA GLY A 50 -10.09 -15.11 -17.98
C GLY A 50 -9.44 -15.54 -16.65
N ASP A 51 -8.13 -15.36 -16.49
CA ASP A 51 -7.48 -15.51 -15.19
C ASP A 51 -7.86 -14.37 -14.23
N ASP A 52 -7.75 -14.64 -12.93
CA ASP A 52 -7.82 -13.60 -11.91
C ASP A 52 -6.61 -12.65 -12.02
N CYS A 53 -6.89 -11.37 -12.20
CA CYS A 53 -5.90 -10.30 -12.31
C CYS A 53 -5.17 -10.06 -10.98
N GLY A 54 -5.80 -10.42 -9.86
CA GLY A 54 -5.28 -10.14 -8.52
C GLY A 54 -5.12 -8.64 -8.26
N ASN A 55 -4.11 -8.30 -7.46
CA ASN A 55 -3.89 -6.92 -6.98
C ASN A 55 -2.93 -6.10 -7.88
N ASN A 56 -2.64 -6.54 -9.10
CA ASN A 56 -1.74 -5.82 -9.99
C ASN A 56 -2.49 -4.75 -10.78
N GLU A 57 -1.92 -3.54 -10.85
CA GLU A 57 -2.54 -2.41 -11.57
C GLU A 57 -2.48 -2.57 -13.09
N LEU A 58 -1.46 -3.27 -13.60
CA LEU A 58 -1.35 -3.63 -15.01
C LEU A 58 -1.27 -5.15 -15.14
N SER A 59 -2.23 -5.74 -15.85
CA SER A 59 -2.19 -7.14 -16.25
C SER A 59 -2.02 -7.26 -17.77
N VAL A 60 -1.18 -8.17 -18.22
CA VAL A 60 -0.82 -8.38 -19.63
C VAL A 60 -1.03 -9.84 -20.00
N ASP A 61 -1.63 -10.08 -21.16
CA ASP A 61 -1.79 -11.40 -21.74
C ASP A 61 -0.41 -11.98 -22.08
N VAL A 62 -0.07 -13.11 -21.48
CA VAL A 62 1.19 -13.83 -21.78
C VAL A 62 1.27 -14.23 -23.25
N THR A 63 0.15 -14.43 -23.92
CA THR A 63 0.10 -14.95 -25.30
C THR A 63 0.30 -13.87 -26.35
N THR A 64 -0.24 -12.67 -26.12
CA THR A 64 -0.24 -11.58 -27.11
C THR A 64 0.53 -10.34 -26.66
N GLY A 65 0.84 -10.23 -25.38
CA GLY A 65 1.42 -9.01 -24.81
C GLY A 65 0.41 -7.86 -24.69
N ASP A 66 -0.88 -8.09 -24.95
CA ASP A 66 -1.92 -7.07 -24.82
C ASP A 66 -2.31 -6.83 -23.37
N PRO A 67 -2.67 -5.60 -22.99
CA PRO A 67 -3.23 -5.32 -21.67
C PRO A 67 -4.58 -6.02 -21.50
N LEU A 68 -4.75 -6.75 -20.41
CA LEU A 68 -6.01 -7.37 -20.02
C LEU A 68 -6.91 -6.34 -19.33
N GLN A 69 -8.20 -6.33 -19.69
CA GLN A 69 -9.19 -5.50 -19.00
C GLN A 69 -9.71 -6.23 -17.77
N CYS A 70 -9.23 -5.81 -16.60
CA CYS A 70 -9.67 -6.31 -15.31
C CYS A 70 -10.83 -5.45 -14.79
N LEU A 71 -11.90 -6.08 -14.30
CA LEU A 71 -13.12 -5.37 -13.87
C LEU A 71 -12.91 -4.47 -12.63
N SER A 72 -11.88 -4.70 -11.81
CA SER A 72 -11.65 -3.94 -10.56
C SER A 72 -10.47 -2.97 -10.59
N SER A 73 -9.53 -3.11 -11.53
CA SER A 73 -8.36 -2.23 -11.71
C SER A 73 -8.47 -1.54 -13.07
N GLY A 74 -8.72 -0.23 -13.04
CA GLY A 74 -9.08 0.56 -14.22
C GLY A 74 -8.06 0.43 -15.36
N SER A 75 -8.56 0.03 -16.54
CA SER A 75 -7.93 0.11 -17.87
C SER A 75 -6.47 -0.39 -18.03
N GLY A 76 -5.85 -1.00 -17.03
CA GLY A 76 -4.43 -1.33 -17.03
C GLY A 76 -3.54 -0.08 -17.03
N SER A 77 -3.88 0.96 -16.24
CA SER A 77 -3.05 2.17 -16.10
C SER A 77 -2.18 2.11 -14.85
N LEU A 78 -0.88 2.36 -14.99
CA LEU A 78 0.03 2.37 -13.85
C LEU A 78 -0.04 3.72 -13.11
N PRO A 79 -0.17 3.73 -11.78
CA PRO A 79 -0.38 4.95 -11.02
C PRO A 79 0.81 5.93 -11.15
N GLY A 80 0.51 7.14 -11.62
CA GLY A 80 1.48 8.22 -11.78
C GLY A 80 2.21 8.26 -13.12
N PHE A 81 2.01 7.26 -13.99
CA PHE A 81 2.57 7.24 -15.34
C PHE A 81 1.83 8.24 -16.23
N SER A 82 2.56 8.89 -17.15
CA SER A 82 1.92 9.66 -18.23
C SER A 82 1.39 8.74 -19.32
N ASP A 83 0.50 9.24 -20.17
CA ASP A 83 -0.06 8.49 -21.29
C ASP A 83 1.03 7.98 -22.26
N GLU A 84 2.11 8.75 -22.45
CA GLU A 84 3.25 8.35 -23.26
C GLU A 84 4.05 7.22 -22.60
N GLN A 85 4.27 7.29 -21.29
CA GLN A 85 4.95 6.23 -20.53
C GLN A 85 4.12 4.94 -20.51
N GLN A 86 2.80 5.07 -20.37
CA GLN A 86 1.87 3.96 -20.44
C GLN A 86 1.90 3.30 -21.82
N SER A 87 1.84 4.11 -22.88
CA SER A 87 1.91 3.64 -24.26
C SER A 87 3.25 2.98 -24.57
N GLU A 88 4.34 3.46 -23.97
CA GLU A 88 5.65 2.84 -24.11
C GLU A 88 5.69 1.43 -23.51
N VAL A 89 5.18 1.24 -22.28
CA VAL A 89 5.15 -0.07 -21.63
C VAL A 89 4.25 -1.04 -22.39
N VAL A 90 3.07 -0.59 -22.81
CA VAL A 90 2.13 -1.39 -23.61
C VAL A 90 2.69 -1.71 -24.99
N GLY A 91 3.38 -0.77 -25.63
CA GLY A 91 4.04 -1.00 -26.92
C GLY A 91 5.15 -2.04 -26.80
N LEU A 92 5.97 -1.94 -25.75
CA LEU A 92 7.01 -2.92 -25.47
C LEU A 92 6.43 -4.31 -25.19
N SER A 93 5.36 -4.41 -24.38
CA SER A 93 4.76 -5.71 -24.07
C SER A 93 4.19 -6.38 -25.30
N LYS A 94 3.53 -5.64 -26.18
CA LYS A 94 3.01 -6.15 -27.46
C LYS A 94 4.12 -6.59 -28.40
N GLN A 95 5.17 -5.77 -28.53
CA GLN A 95 6.31 -6.08 -29.40
C GLN A 95 7.00 -7.37 -28.96
N LEU A 96 7.18 -7.58 -27.65
CA LEU A 96 7.78 -8.80 -27.12
C LEU A 96 6.79 -9.98 -27.08
N GLY A 97 5.49 -9.70 -27.11
CA GLY A 97 4.43 -10.70 -27.09
C GLY A 97 4.08 -11.30 -28.45
N GLU A 98 4.76 -10.92 -29.55
CA GLU A 98 4.56 -11.49 -30.89
C GLU A 98 5.00 -12.97 -30.93
N GLY A 99 4.14 -13.87 -30.43
CA GLY A 99 4.41 -15.31 -30.28
C GLY A 99 4.39 -15.82 -28.84
N GLY A 100 4.03 -14.96 -27.88
CA GLY A 100 3.97 -15.26 -26.46
C GLY A 100 5.21 -14.83 -25.68
N LEU A 101 4.98 -14.17 -24.54
CA LEU A 101 5.98 -13.64 -23.64
C LEU A 101 6.69 -14.74 -22.85
N THR A 102 7.98 -14.91 -23.12
CA THR A 102 8.89 -15.70 -22.30
C THR A 102 9.18 -15.02 -20.95
N GLY A 103 9.67 -15.77 -19.96
CA GLY A 103 10.04 -15.20 -18.66
C GLY A 103 11.08 -14.07 -18.76
N ALA A 104 12.01 -14.14 -19.71
CA ALA A 104 13.00 -13.08 -19.92
C ALA A 104 12.38 -11.79 -20.47
N GLU A 105 11.37 -11.90 -21.33
CA GLU A 105 10.63 -10.77 -21.88
C GLU A 105 9.70 -10.15 -20.83
N GLN A 106 9.06 -10.98 -20.00
CA GLN A 106 8.31 -10.53 -18.83
C GLN A 106 9.20 -9.71 -17.88
N ASP A 107 10.40 -10.20 -17.57
CA ASP A 107 11.39 -9.48 -16.77
C ASP A 107 11.82 -8.16 -17.42
N GLN A 108 11.89 -8.11 -18.75
CA GLN A 108 12.25 -6.90 -19.50
C GLN A 108 11.15 -5.83 -19.39
N VAL A 109 9.88 -6.22 -19.55
CA VAL A 109 8.73 -5.33 -19.35
C VAL A 109 8.71 -4.82 -17.91
N GLN A 110 8.86 -5.71 -16.93
CA GLN A 110 8.89 -5.31 -15.51
C GLN A 110 10.03 -4.34 -15.20
N LYS A 111 11.25 -4.60 -15.71
CA LYS A 111 12.39 -3.67 -15.55
C LYS A 111 12.13 -2.30 -16.17
N ARG A 112 11.35 -2.24 -17.26
CA ARG A 112 10.99 -0.95 -17.87
C ARG A 112 10.03 -0.17 -16.97
N VAL A 113 9.02 -0.85 -16.43
CA VAL A 113 8.09 -0.28 -15.45
C VAL A 113 8.83 0.21 -14.21
N ASP A 114 9.70 -0.62 -13.62
CA ASP A 114 10.49 -0.27 -12.43
C ASP A 114 11.34 0.99 -12.69
N ARG A 115 11.99 1.08 -13.86
CA ARG A 115 12.80 2.26 -14.23
C ARG A 115 11.96 3.53 -14.33
N ILE A 116 10.76 3.45 -14.90
CA ILE A 116 9.86 4.60 -15.01
C ILE A 116 9.40 5.01 -13.62
N ALA A 117 8.95 4.04 -12.81
CA ALA A 117 8.50 4.27 -11.43
C ALA A 117 9.58 4.94 -10.57
N ASP A 118 10.83 4.49 -10.66
CA ASP A 118 11.97 5.09 -9.95
C ASP A 118 12.21 6.56 -10.33
N SER A 119 11.91 6.92 -11.58
CA SER A 119 12.07 8.28 -12.11
C SER A 119 10.88 9.21 -11.81
N LEU A 120 9.77 8.68 -11.29
CA LEU A 120 8.59 9.50 -11.01
C LEU A 120 8.87 10.53 -9.93
N PRO A 121 8.42 11.79 -10.11
CA PRO A 121 8.55 12.79 -9.06
C PRO A 121 7.64 12.44 -7.87
N PRO A 122 8.00 12.83 -6.63
CA PRO A 122 7.30 12.38 -5.42
C PRO A 122 5.80 12.69 -5.39
N ASP A 123 5.35 13.75 -6.06
CA ASP A 123 3.95 14.18 -6.17
C ASP A 123 3.09 13.28 -7.07
N ARG A 124 3.72 12.51 -7.98
CA ARG A 124 3.03 11.56 -8.85
C ARG A 124 3.02 10.13 -8.32
N ARG A 125 3.81 9.85 -7.29
CA ARG A 125 3.83 8.53 -6.65
C ARG A 125 2.55 8.38 -5.82
N PRO A 126 1.91 7.20 -5.80
CA PRO A 126 0.77 6.93 -4.92
C PRO A 126 1.15 7.03 -3.44
N GLN A 127 2.45 6.92 -3.14
CA GLN A 127 3.02 6.97 -1.80
C GLN A 127 3.23 8.42 -1.36
N HIS A 128 2.53 8.87 -0.31
CA HIS A 128 2.68 10.23 0.19
C HIS A 128 3.93 10.40 1.09
N PRO A 129 4.68 11.52 0.96
CA PRO A 129 6.03 11.63 1.56
C PRO A 129 6.07 11.79 3.09
N TRP A 130 5.03 12.33 3.72
CA TRP A 130 5.06 12.71 5.15
C TRP A 130 4.65 11.55 6.09
N LEU A 131 3.41 11.08 6.03
CA LEU A 131 2.82 10.13 6.98
C LEU A 131 2.08 9.01 6.25
N TRP A 132 2.83 8.09 5.65
CA TRP A 132 2.26 7.00 4.86
C TRP A 132 3.02 5.70 5.08
N GLY A 133 2.36 4.57 4.79
CA GLY A 133 2.96 3.26 4.81
C GLY A 133 3.61 2.92 6.15
N TRP A 134 4.87 2.48 6.10
CA TRP A 134 5.65 2.08 7.28
C TRP A 134 5.71 3.15 8.38
N LYS A 135 5.82 4.44 8.04
CA LYS A 135 5.91 5.51 9.04
C LYS A 135 4.61 5.63 9.86
N LEU A 136 3.47 5.54 9.18
CA LEU A 136 2.16 5.53 9.82
C LEU A 136 1.98 4.27 10.66
N GLY A 137 2.42 3.13 10.13
CA GLY A 137 2.45 1.84 10.81
C GLY A 137 3.17 1.88 12.15
N VAL A 138 4.40 2.40 12.14
CA VAL A 138 5.25 2.56 13.34
C VAL A 138 4.65 3.55 14.33
N LEU A 139 4.11 4.69 13.88
CA LEU A 139 3.46 5.65 14.77
C LEU A 139 2.24 5.05 15.47
N GLY A 140 1.42 4.29 14.75
CA GLY A 140 0.31 3.55 15.32
C GLY A 140 0.76 2.53 16.36
N LEU A 141 1.82 1.77 16.06
CA LEU A 141 2.41 0.81 16.99
C LEU A 141 2.93 1.49 18.27
N LEU A 142 3.63 2.62 18.13
CA LEU A 142 4.13 3.40 19.27
C LEU A 142 2.98 3.92 20.15
N ALA A 143 1.88 4.36 19.55
CA ALA A 143 0.68 4.78 20.29
C ALA A 143 0.07 3.61 21.09
N VAL A 144 -0.03 2.42 20.49
CA VAL A 144 -0.49 1.20 21.18
C VAL A 144 0.43 0.83 22.34
N LEU A 145 1.75 0.81 22.11
CA LEU A 145 2.72 0.49 23.15
C LEU A 145 2.67 1.50 24.31
N THR A 146 2.51 2.78 24.00
CA THR A 146 2.38 3.83 25.01
C THR A 146 1.12 3.63 25.86
N ALA A 147 -0.01 3.28 25.24
CA ALA A 147 -1.24 2.96 25.96
C ALA A 147 -1.07 1.74 26.89
N LEU A 148 -0.40 0.69 26.41
CA LEU A 148 -0.15 -0.52 27.21
C LEU A 148 0.80 -0.26 28.39
N VAL A 149 1.86 0.53 28.19
CA VAL A 149 2.79 0.92 29.26
C VAL A 149 2.09 1.80 30.30
N ALA A 150 1.28 2.77 29.85
CA ALA A 150 0.51 3.63 30.75
C ALA A 150 -0.48 2.80 31.59
N ALA A 151 -1.23 1.88 30.96
CA ALA A 151 -2.13 0.98 31.67
C ALA A 151 -1.39 0.05 32.64
N GLY A 152 -0.21 -0.46 32.27
CA GLY A 152 0.63 -1.30 33.13
C GLY A 152 1.14 -0.55 34.37
N LEU A 153 1.56 0.70 34.22
CA LEU A 153 1.97 1.58 35.32
C LEU A 153 0.80 1.97 36.24
N VAL A 154 -0.45 1.90 35.76
CA VAL A 154 -1.66 2.13 36.57
C VAL A 154 -2.03 0.88 37.38
N ILE A 155 -1.63 -0.31 36.94
CA ILE A 155 -1.97 -1.59 37.61
C ILE A 155 -0.95 -1.96 38.71
N ASP A 156 0.29 -1.47 38.63
CA ASP A 156 1.31 -1.56 39.71
C ASP A 156 1.59 -0.20 40.39
N PRO A 157 0.64 0.36 41.18
CA PRO A 157 0.95 1.44 42.10
C PRO A 157 1.32 0.83 43.45
N ASP A 158 2.63 0.62 43.71
CA ASP A 158 3.12 0.48 45.08
C ASP A 158 2.71 1.71 45.95
#